data_AF-A0A921HVD5-F1
#
_entry.id   AF-A0A921HVD5-F1
#
_cell.length_a   1.000
_cell.length_b   1.000
_cell.length_c   1.000
_cell.angle_alpha   90.00
_cell.angle_beta   90.00
_cell.angle_gamma   90.00
#
_symmetry.space_group_name_H-M   'P 1'
#
loop_
_entity.id
_entity.type
_entity.pdbx_description
1 polymer ?
#
loop_
_entity_poly.entity_id
_entity_poly.type
_entity_poly.pdbx_seq_one_letter_code
_entity_poly.pdbx_strand_id
1 'polypeptide(L)'
;MKFLLGCLSIVICLAIPVAIACALAAWLCDIEPDKTYTWYSGIWHGLFCIPNWIRSFFDSDVLCKANNYTTGYNIWWWIMLIWILLGIIFGGGKAHN
;
A
#
# COMPACT_ATOMS: atom_id res chain seq x y z
N MET A 1 -29.80 -0.68 -18.00
CA MET A 1 -28.61 0.06 -18.47
C MET A 1 -27.97 0.94 -17.38
N LYS A 2 -28.73 1.76 -16.64
CA LYS A 2 -28.18 2.65 -15.58
C LYS A 2 -27.49 1.91 -14.42
N PHE A 3 -27.97 0.73 -14.01
CA PHE A 3 -27.38 -0.09 -12.95
C PHE A 3 -26.01 -0.70 -13.35
N LEU A 4 -25.90 -1.20 -14.59
CA LEU A 4 -24.64 -1.70 -15.16
C LEU A 4 -23.61 -0.56 -15.33
N LEU A 5 -24.05 0.62 -15.78
CA LEU A 5 -23.19 1.80 -15.90
C LEU A 5 -22.69 2.28 -14.53
N GLY A 6 -23.55 2.23 -13.49
CA GLY A 6 -23.19 2.56 -12.12
C GLY A 6 -22.18 1.59 -11.51
N CYS A 7 -22.39 0.27 -11.66
CA CYS A 7 -21.40 -0.73 -11.24
C CYS A 7 -20.06 -0.57 -11.98
N LEU A 8 -20.10 -0.34 -13.30
CA LEU A 8 -18.90 -0.09 -14.10
C LEU A 8 -18.14 1.15 -13.62
N SER A 9 -18.84 2.25 -13.33
CA SER A 9 -18.22 3.47 -12.78
C SER A 9 -17.59 3.24 -11.41
N ILE A 10 -18.24 2.50 -10.51
CA ILE A 10 -17.68 2.19 -9.18
C ILE A 10 -16.42 1.33 -9.30
N VAL A 11 -16.45 0.32 -10.18
CA VAL A 11 -15.30 -0.53 -10.45
C VAL A 11 -14.14 0.29 -11.02
N ILE A 12 -14.39 1.18 -11.98
CA ILE A 12 -13.36 2.06 -12.56
C ILE A 12 -12.79 3.02 -11.51
N CYS A 13 -13.65 3.64 -10.70
CA CYS A 13 -13.25 4.60 -9.66
C CYS A 13 -12.43 3.97 -8.53
N LEU A 14 -12.56 2.66 -8.28
CA LEU A 14 -11.76 1.94 -7.29
C LEU A 14 -10.56 1.22 -7.89
N ALA A 15 -10.71 0.63 -9.09
CA ALA A 15 -9.65 -0.13 -9.74
C ALA A 15 -8.49 0.76 -10.21
N ILE A 16 -8.77 1.97 -10.74
CA ILE A 16 -7.72 2.87 -11.22
C ILE A 16 -6.80 3.34 -10.07
N PRO A 17 -7.32 3.87 -8.93
CA PRO A 17 -6.46 4.26 -7.82
C PRO A 17 -5.66 3.11 -7.23
N VAL A 18 -6.26 1.91 -7.15
CA VAL A 18 -5.56 0.70 -6.68
C VAL A 18 -4.44 0.32 -7.66
N ALA A 19 -4.69 0.35 -8.97
CA ALA A 19 -3.68 0.06 -9.98
C ALA A 19 -2.52 1.07 -9.93
N ILE A 20 -2.82 2.37 -9.78
CA ILE A 20 -1.80 3.41 -9.61
C ILE A 20 -0.99 3.17 -8.32
N ALA A 21 -1.65 2.86 -7.21
CA ALA A 21 -0.97 2.58 -5.95
C ALA A 21 -0.06 1.33 -6.04
N CYS A 22 -0.50 0.29 -6.76
CA CYS A 22 0.32 -0.89 -7.02
C CYS A 22 1.52 -0.55 -7.93
N ALA A 23 1.33 0.24 -8.98
CA ALA A 23 2.43 0.67 -9.85
C ALA A 23 3.47 1.52 -9.10
N LEU A 24 3.01 2.42 -8.22
CA LEU A 24 3.89 3.20 -7.35
C LEU A 24 4.63 2.32 -6.35
N ALA A 25 3.96 1.33 -5.78
CA ALA A 25 4.61 0.35 -4.90
C ALA A 25 5.64 -0.50 -5.65
N ALA A 26 5.39 -0.85 -6.91
CA ALA A 26 6.36 -1.51 -7.79
C ALA A 26 7.60 -0.69 -8.06
N TRP A 27 7.43 0.62 -8.20
CA TRP A 27 8.56 1.48 -8.52
C TRP A 27 9.35 1.92 -7.27
N LEU A 28 8.65 2.19 -6.17
CA LEU A 28 9.22 2.83 -4.99
C LEU A 28 9.48 1.86 -3.82
N CYS A 29 8.84 0.69 -3.83
CA CYS A 29 8.85 -0.28 -2.73
C CYS A 29 9.12 -1.69 -3.23
N ASP A 30 9.94 -1.83 -4.28
CA ASP A 30 10.51 -3.11 -4.64
C ASP A 30 11.62 -3.46 -3.64
N ILE A 31 11.37 -4.47 -2.81
CA ILE A 31 12.22 -4.80 -1.67
C ILE A 31 13.13 -5.96 -2.04
N GLU A 32 14.43 -5.70 -2.07
CA GLU A 32 15.45 -6.72 -2.25
C GLU A 32 15.61 -7.53 -0.94
N PRO A 33 15.48 -8.87 -0.96
CA PRO A 33 15.45 -9.69 0.26
C PRO A 33 16.78 -9.71 1.03
N ASP A 34 17.90 -9.54 0.33
CA ASP A 34 19.26 -9.59 0.85
C ASP A 34 19.78 -8.22 1.31
N LYS A 35 19.10 -7.14 0.96
CA LYS A 35 19.51 -5.77 1.29
C LYS A 35 19.05 -5.35 2.67
N THR A 36 19.95 -4.70 3.42
CA THR A 36 19.60 -4.09 4.71
C THR A 36 19.02 -2.70 4.50
N TYR A 37 17.75 -2.53 4.87
CA TYR A 37 17.07 -1.24 4.76
C TYR A 37 17.12 -0.44 6.07
N THR A 38 17.14 0.89 5.93
CA THR A 38 17.23 1.83 7.05
C THR A 38 15.92 2.60 7.25
N TRP A 39 15.89 3.50 8.25
CA TRP A 39 14.69 4.22 8.68
C TRP A 39 13.91 4.88 7.53
N TYR A 40 14.61 5.46 6.55
CA TYR A 40 13.99 6.15 5.43
C TYR A 40 13.13 5.21 4.56
N SER A 41 13.64 4.02 4.27
CA SER A 41 12.90 3.01 3.51
C SER A 41 11.74 2.43 4.30
N GLY A 42 11.84 2.41 5.63
CA GLY A 42 10.74 2.00 6.52
C GLY A 42 9.49 2.85 6.31
N ILE A 43 9.66 4.15 6.04
CA ILE A 43 8.55 5.08 5.79
C ILE A 43 7.75 4.63 4.55
N TRP A 44 8.44 4.48 3.43
CA TRP A 44 7.83 4.14 2.16
C TRP A 44 7.25 2.71 2.16
N HIS A 45 8.02 1.75 2.66
CA HIS A 45 7.58 0.35 2.70
C HIS A 45 6.36 0.17 3.64
N GLY A 46 6.27 0.94 4.73
CA GLY A 46 5.11 0.95 5.60
C GLY A 46 3.88 1.60 4.94
N LEU A 47 4.09 2.72 4.24
CA LEU A 47 3.04 3.44 3.52
C LEU A 47 2.45 2.61 2.35
N PHE A 48 3.30 1.93 1.59
CA PHE A 48 2.86 1.12 0.46
C PHE A 48 2.68 -0.37 0.79
N CYS A 49 2.60 -0.72 2.08
CA CYS A 49 2.42 -2.10 2.52
C CYS A 49 1.15 -2.75 1.93
N ILE A 50 0.01 -2.05 1.96
CA ILE A 50 -1.26 -2.58 1.42
C ILE A 50 -1.19 -2.80 -0.11
N PRO A 51 -0.74 -1.83 -0.93
CA PRO A 51 -0.47 -2.08 -2.35
C PRO A 51 0.53 -3.21 -2.62
N ASN A 52 1.63 -3.32 -1.88
CA ASN A 52 2.58 -4.43 -2.04
C ASN A 52 1.96 -5.77 -1.65
N TRP A 53 1.08 -5.80 -0.66
CA TRP A 53 0.35 -7.01 -0.29
C TRP A 53 -0.65 -7.43 -1.37
N ILE A 54 -1.30 -6.47 -2.03
CA ILE A 54 -2.13 -6.77 -3.21
C ILE A 54 -1.27 -7.36 -4.34
N ARG A 55 -0.08 -6.80 -4.57
CA ARG A 55 0.87 -7.32 -5.55
C ARG A 55 1.39 -8.72 -5.20
N SER A 56 1.54 -9.03 -3.91
CA SER A 56 2.04 -10.35 -3.48
C SER A 56 1.10 -11.51 -3.84
N PHE A 57 -0.16 -11.23 -4.21
CA PHE A 57 -1.06 -12.24 -4.77
C PHE A 57 -0.72 -12.62 -6.22
N PHE A 58 -0.06 -11.72 -6.95
CA PHE A 58 0.33 -11.91 -8.34
C PHE A 58 1.79 -12.32 -8.50
N ASP A 59 2.63 -11.99 -7.51
CA ASP A 59 4.06 -12.27 -7.51
C ASP A 59 4.50 -12.67 -6.10
N SER A 60 4.96 -13.91 -5.94
CA SER A 60 5.35 -14.48 -4.64
C SER A 60 6.61 -13.87 -4.05
N ASP A 61 7.42 -13.17 -4.86
CA ASP A 61 8.69 -12.61 -4.43
C ASP A 61 8.53 -11.18 -3.85
N VAL A 62 7.31 -10.62 -3.92
CA VAL A 62 7.02 -9.28 -3.39
C VAL A 62 6.90 -9.30 -1.88
N LEU A 63 7.80 -8.56 -1.22
CA LEU A 63 7.82 -8.41 0.23
C LEU A 63 7.10 -7.12 0.65
N CYS A 64 6.25 -7.20 1.67
CA CYS A 64 5.66 -6.02 2.32
C CYS A 64 6.62 -5.38 3.34
N LYS A 65 7.60 -6.15 3.81
CA LYS A 65 8.58 -5.73 4.80
C LYS A 65 9.91 -6.41 4.50
N ALA A 66 11.00 -5.65 4.59
CA ALA A 66 12.34 -6.20 4.43
C ALA A 66 12.64 -7.31 5.44
N ASN A 67 13.46 -8.28 5.05
CA ASN A 67 13.97 -9.32 5.95
C ASN A 67 15.14 -8.81 6.79
N ASN A 68 16.03 -8.03 6.17
CA ASN A 68 17.17 -7.40 6.84
C ASN A 68 16.88 -5.91 7.03
N TYR A 69 16.84 -5.48 8.29
CA TYR A 69 16.51 -4.08 8.60
C TYR A 69 17.13 -3.59 9.89
N THR A 70 17.31 -2.27 9.98
CA THR A 70 17.71 -1.61 11.22
C THR A 70 16.51 -1.43 12.17
N THR A 71 16.78 -1.22 13.46
CA THR A 71 15.73 -0.89 14.43
C THR A 71 14.90 0.32 14.00
N GLY A 72 15.55 1.34 13.41
CA GLY A 72 14.88 2.52 12.88
C GLY A 72 13.90 2.18 11.76
N TYR A 73 14.28 1.32 10.83
CA TYR A 73 13.36 0.84 9.78
C TYR A 73 12.09 0.23 10.38
N ASN A 74 12.24 -0.66 11.36
CA ASN A 74 11.11 -1.37 11.96
C ASN A 74 10.12 -0.42 12.62
N ILE A 75 10.62 0.60 13.34
CA ILE A 75 9.79 1.61 13.99
C ILE A 75 9.01 2.43 12.97
N TRP A 76 9.69 3.00 11.98
CA TRP A 76 9.05 3.84 10.96
C TRP A 76 8.04 3.07 10.11
N TRP A 77 8.33 1.81 9.79
CA TRP A 77 7.40 0.93 9.07
C TRP A 77 6.08 0.76 9.83
N TRP A 78 6.14 0.47 11.13
CA TRP A 78 4.94 0.34 11.96
C TRP A 78 4.18 1.65 12.11
N ILE A 79 4.87 2.78 12.30
CA ILE A 79 4.24 4.09 12.39
C ILE A 79 3.42 4.37 11.13
N MET A 80 4.01 4.20 9.95
CA MET A 80 3.34 4.49 8.68
C MET A 80 2.18 3.54 8.40
N LEU A 81 2.34 2.25 8.71
CA LEU A 81 1.26 1.28 8.55
C LEU A 81 0.06 1.64 9.44
N ILE A 82 0.30 1.92 10.72
CA ILE A 82 -0.75 2.31 11.66
C ILE A 82 -1.44 3.59 11.18
N TRP A 83 -0.67 4.58 10.72
CA TRP A 83 -1.22 5.83 10.22
C TRP A 83 -2.18 5.63 9.04
N ILE A 84 -1.83 4.77 8.08
CA ILE A 84 -2.73 4.40 6.98
C ILE A 84 -3.97 3.66 7.48
N LEU A 85 -3.81 2.68 8.36
CA LEU A 85 -4.94 1.91 8.87
C LEU A 85 -5.93 2.82 9.61
N LEU A 86 -5.44 3.77 10.40
CA LEU A 86 -6.26 4.80 11.02
C LEU A 86 -6.94 5.68 9.97
N GLY A 87 -6.21 6.09 8.92
CA GLY A 87 -6.79 6.84 7.80
C GLY A 87 -7.91 6.09 7.08
N ILE A 88 -7.81 4.78 6.92
CA ILE A 88 -8.87 3.94 6.32
C ILE A 88 -10.07 3.83 7.27
N ILE A 89 -9.84 3.55 8.55
CA ILE A 89 -10.91 3.36 9.55
C ILE A 89 -11.66 4.67 9.81
N PHE A 90 -10.96 5.78 9.96
CA PHE A 90 -11.54 7.07 10.36
C PHE A 90 -11.79 8.02 9.18
N GLY A 91 -11.15 7.82 8.02
CA GLY A 91 -11.27 8.69 6.85
C GLY A 91 -12.51 8.48 5.99
N GLY A 92 -13.29 7.40 6.22
CA GLY A 92 -14.57 7.17 5.53
C GLY A 92 -15.70 8.11 5.93
N GLY A 93 -15.50 8.94 6.96
CA GLY A 93 -16.50 9.87 7.47
C GLY A 93 -16.45 11.24 6.82
N LYS A 94 -17.02 11.40 5.62
CA LYS A 94 -17.77 12.58 5.11
C LYS A 94 -17.91 12.53 3.59
N ALA A 95 -18.90 11.78 3.14
CA ALA A 95 -19.71 12.21 1.99
C ALA A 95 -21.04 12.70 2.58
N HIS A 96 -21.04 13.92 3.11
CA HIS A 96 -22.29 14.57 3.50
C HIS A 96 -22.68 15.50 2.35
N ASN A 97 -23.87 15.23 1.81
CA ASN A 97 -24.48 15.89 0.66
C ASN A 97 -24.52 17.42 0.76
#